data_AF-K9UYJ4-F1
#
_entry.id   AF-K9UYJ4-F1
#
_cell.length_a   1.000
_cell.length_b   1.000
_cell.length_c   1.000
_cell.angle_alpha   90.00
_cell.angle_beta   90.00
_cell.angle_gamma   90.00
#
_symmetry.space_group_name_H-M   'P 1'
#
loop_
_entity.id
_entity.type
_entity.pdbx_description
1 polymer ?
#
loop_
_entity_poly.entity_id
_entity_poly.type
_entity_poly.pdbx_seq_one_letter_code
_entity_poly.pdbx_strand_id
1 'polypeptide(L)'
;MKLNGFSVTISEGKETADGYVQMKHGTQYTILLQNESHRCCDAEVYLDEQLVGIWRINCNSTARIERPVHDHGRFTFYQVGTPEALKAGISQNSSTGLIRVLFKPEQIYLKSAPSASRSFMAGGTGLSGHSEQEFITVEALEYAPEDFVTINLRLVSLVDEPRPLFHSTPIPPAVTEEVKVQSQQKAMTWSILNITILDGKPYALFGADAVTNPYSGDTDVKLVLPMLCIKKMGLPKPAGLQSSTMTNGGAMRGTWSGGKVIVVPDVQGKSLSSQMVADLQCRLQGLKVLGEDGFRMAEFHDGDREAGIAGWDFWADASGIEMLKISDQRYWVSINDQPANPWGCSTI
;
A
#
# COMPACT_ATOMS: atom_id res chain seq x y z
N MET A 1 13.56 21.03 3.52
CA MET A 1 13.13 20.86 4.93
C MET A 1 14.12 19.97 5.68
N LYS A 2 14.33 20.20 6.99
CA LYS A 2 15.29 19.47 7.84
C LYS A 2 14.66 19.06 9.17
N LEU A 3 14.90 17.82 9.62
CA LEU A 3 14.41 17.25 10.87
C LEU A 3 15.40 16.20 11.41
N ASN A 4 15.72 16.23 12.70
CA ASN A 4 16.56 15.23 13.41
C ASN A 4 17.90 14.88 12.72
N GLY A 5 18.55 15.85 12.07
CA GLY A 5 19.82 15.65 11.34
C GLY A 5 19.68 15.14 9.89
N PHE A 6 18.46 14.86 9.44
CA PHE A 6 18.16 14.52 8.05
C PHE A 6 17.54 15.72 7.32
N SER A 7 17.78 15.85 6.01
CA SER A 7 17.13 16.88 5.21
C SER A 7 16.73 16.38 3.82
N VAL A 8 15.63 16.94 3.31
CA VAL A 8 15.13 16.75 1.93
C VAL A 8 15.07 18.12 1.29
N THR A 9 15.73 18.31 0.15
CA THR A 9 15.73 19.58 -0.59
C THR A 9 15.51 19.32 -2.08
N ILE A 10 14.70 20.14 -2.73
CA ILE A 10 14.46 20.09 -4.19
C ILE A 10 15.26 21.23 -4.83
N SER A 11 16.24 20.89 -5.67
CA SER A 11 17.28 21.87 -6.07
C SER A 11 16.76 22.98 -7.00
N GLU A 12 15.72 22.69 -7.78
CA GLU A 12 15.17 23.51 -8.85
C GLU A 12 13.83 24.17 -8.46
N GLY A 13 13.40 24.02 -7.20
CA GLY A 13 12.17 24.58 -6.65
C GLY A 13 12.41 25.52 -5.48
N LYS A 14 11.49 26.46 -5.26
CA LYS A 14 11.56 27.41 -4.13
C LYS A 14 10.76 26.87 -2.95
N GLU A 15 11.45 26.34 -1.94
CA GLU A 15 10.83 25.91 -0.69
C GLU A 15 10.25 27.11 0.09
N THR A 16 9.14 26.86 0.79
CA THR A 16 8.42 27.80 1.66
C THR A 16 8.40 27.27 3.09
N ALA A 17 8.18 28.15 4.08
CA ALA A 17 8.17 27.78 5.50
C ALA A 17 7.15 26.68 5.83
N ASP A 18 6.06 26.61 5.06
CA ASP A 18 4.92 25.71 5.28
C ASP A 18 5.07 24.34 4.58
N GLY A 19 6.27 24.02 4.08
CA GLY A 19 6.60 22.72 3.45
C GLY A 19 6.20 22.58 1.98
N TYR A 20 5.67 23.63 1.36
CA TYR A 20 5.45 23.65 -0.10
C TYR A 20 6.73 24.04 -0.84
N VAL A 21 6.93 23.44 -2.02
CA VAL A 21 8.00 23.77 -2.96
C VAL A 21 7.38 24.32 -4.24
N GLN A 22 7.60 25.59 -4.53
CA GLN A 22 7.06 26.26 -5.71
C GLN A 22 7.91 25.95 -6.94
N MET A 23 7.27 25.49 -8.02
CA MET A 23 7.94 25.06 -9.26
C MET A 23 7.17 25.53 -10.52
N LYS A 24 7.88 25.58 -11.66
CA LYS A 24 7.29 25.85 -12.98
C LYS A 24 6.92 24.56 -13.68
N HIS A 25 5.83 24.58 -14.44
CA HIS A 25 5.43 23.47 -15.31
C HIS A 25 6.59 22.98 -16.20
N GLY A 26 6.79 21.66 -16.28
CA GLY A 26 7.81 21.02 -17.11
C GLY A 26 9.23 21.03 -16.51
N THR A 27 9.40 21.48 -15.26
CA THR A 27 10.72 21.54 -14.60
C THR A 27 11.20 20.13 -14.23
N GLN A 28 12.27 19.67 -14.86
CA GLN A 28 13.05 18.52 -14.37
C GLN A 28 13.74 18.89 -13.06
N TYR A 29 13.73 17.98 -12.08
CA TYR A 29 14.22 18.28 -10.74
C TYR A 29 15.03 17.17 -10.08
N THR A 30 15.75 17.57 -9.04
CA THR A 30 16.67 16.75 -8.27
C THR A 30 16.27 16.78 -6.80
N ILE A 31 16.11 15.59 -6.22
CA ILE A 31 15.97 15.40 -4.78
C ILE A 31 17.37 15.25 -4.17
N LEU A 32 17.70 16.12 -3.23
CA LEU A 32 18.87 15.99 -2.35
C LEU A 32 18.41 15.40 -1.02
N LEU A 33 18.99 14.27 -0.63
CA LEU A 33 18.78 13.65 0.67
C LEU A 33 20.07 13.74 1.48
N GLN A 34 20.04 14.46 2.59
CA GLN A 34 21.21 14.68 3.45
C GLN A 34 21.07 13.90 4.76
N ASN A 35 22.17 13.27 5.18
CA ASN A 35 22.32 12.60 6.46
C ASN A 35 23.48 13.26 7.23
N GLU A 36 23.18 14.12 8.21
CA GLU A 36 24.16 14.72 9.13
C GLU A 36 24.38 13.87 10.39
N SER A 37 23.80 12.66 10.45
CA SER A 37 24.05 11.74 11.56
C SER A 37 25.40 11.03 11.39
N HIS A 38 25.91 10.49 12.51
CA HIS A 38 27.12 9.68 12.54
C HIS A 38 26.89 8.21 12.10
N ARG A 39 25.70 7.88 11.60
CA ARG A 39 25.27 6.53 11.18
C ARG A 39 25.00 6.47 9.69
N CYS A 40 25.05 5.30 9.08
CA CYS A 40 24.41 5.12 7.77
C CYS A 40 22.88 5.14 7.95
N CYS A 41 22.16 5.45 6.88
CA CYS A 41 20.72 5.22 6.81
C CYS A 41 20.33 4.79 5.40
N ASP A 42 19.25 4.00 5.30
CA ASP A 42 18.56 3.80 4.03
C ASP A 42 17.32 4.71 4.00
N ALA A 43 17.12 5.41 2.89
CA ALA A 43 16.04 6.38 2.71
C ALA A 43 15.07 5.91 1.63
N GLU A 44 13.82 5.66 2.02
CA GLU A 44 12.73 5.28 1.11
C GLU A 44 12.04 6.55 0.61
N VAL A 45 12.12 6.82 -0.70
CA VAL A 45 11.49 8.01 -1.31
C VAL A 45 10.20 7.60 -2.01
N TYR A 46 9.13 8.32 -1.68
CA TYR A 46 7.82 8.18 -2.29
C TYR A 46 7.46 9.48 -3.01
N LEU A 47 7.00 9.37 -4.25
CA LEU A 47 6.39 10.46 -5.03
C LEU A 47 4.92 10.10 -5.27
N ASP A 48 4.01 11.00 -4.92
CA ASP A 48 2.56 10.81 -5.06
C ASP A 48 2.05 9.50 -4.37
N GLU A 49 2.72 9.11 -3.29
CA GLU A 49 2.60 7.84 -2.54
C GLU A 49 3.14 6.56 -3.23
N GLN A 50 3.68 6.66 -4.45
CA GLN A 50 4.43 5.57 -5.10
C GLN A 50 5.90 5.55 -4.64
N LEU A 51 6.39 4.41 -4.17
CA LEU A 51 7.83 4.22 -3.88
C LEU A 51 8.64 4.30 -5.19
N VAL A 52 9.54 5.28 -5.30
CA VAL A 52 10.45 5.43 -6.46
C VAL A 52 11.83 4.83 -6.23
N GLY A 53 12.14 4.44 -4.99
CA GLY A 53 13.33 3.66 -4.67
C GLY A 53 13.76 3.75 -3.21
N ILE A 54 14.86 3.06 -2.91
CA ILE A 54 15.54 3.08 -1.62
C ILE A 54 17.01 3.39 -1.88
N TRP A 55 17.55 4.41 -1.19
CA TRP A 55 18.94 4.83 -1.36
C TRP A 55 19.69 4.79 -0.03
N ARG A 56 20.88 4.18 -0.02
CA ARG A 56 21.80 4.30 1.11
C ARG A 56 22.45 5.67 1.13
N ILE A 57 22.50 6.27 2.30
CA ILE A 57 23.18 7.53 2.58
C ILE A 57 24.14 7.29 3.74
N ASN A 58 25.44 7.37 3.45
CA ASN A 58 26.48 7.21 4.47
C ASN A 58 26.39 8.32 5.52
N CYS A 59 27.03 8.12 6.68
CA CYS A 59 27.12 9.16 7.70
C CYS A 59 27.76 10.45 7.15
N ASN A 60 27.28 11.62 7.61
CA ASN A 60 27.72 12.95 7.19
C ASN A 60 27.79 13.16 5.65
N SER A 61 26.83 12.62 4.90
CA SER A 61 26.83 12.64 3.43
C SER A 61 25.49 13.03 2.81
N THR A 62 25.50 13.30 1.50
CA THR A 62 24.32 13.69 0.72
C THR A 62 24.19 12.82 -0.52
N ALA A 63 23.04 12.17 -0.70
CA ALA A 63 22.66 11.52 -1.95
C ALA A 63 21.96 12.51 -2.88
N ARG A 64 22.32 12.46 -4.18
CA ARG A 64 21.69 13.23 -5.26
C ARG A 64 20.90 12.29 -6.17
N ILE A 65 19.59 12.49 -6.24
CA ILE A 65 18.67 11.60 -6.97
C ILE A 65 17.90 12.42 -8.02
N GLU A 66 17.98 11.99 -9.27
CA GLU A 66 17.23 12.61 -10.38
C GLU A 66 16.25 11.66 -11.07
N ARG A 67 16.26 10.36 -10.73
CA ARG A 67 15.40 9.32 -11.33
C ARG A 67 15.00 8.23 -10.33
N PRO A 68 13.91 7.47 -10.55
CA PRO A 68 13.63 6.23 -9.83
C PRO A 68 14.73 5.17 -10.02
N VAL A 69 14.94 4.28 -9.04
CA VAL A 69 15.97 3.22 -9.16
C VAL A 69 15.71 2.24 -10.30
N HIS A 70 14.46 2.10 -10.72
CA HIS A 70 14.02 1.15 -11.75
C HIS A 70 13.77 1.78 -13.13
N ASP A 71 14.01 3.08 -13.33
CA ASP A 71 13.65 3.77 -14.59
C ASP A 71 14.63 4.89 -14.97
N HIS A 72 14.90 5.04 -16.27
CA HIS A 72 15.84 6.06 -16.79
C HIS A 72 15.22 7.46 -16.93
N GLY A 73 13.90 7.59 -16.72
CA GLY A 73 13.19 8.86 -16.72
C GLY A 73 13.56 9.78 -15.55
N ARG A 74 13.97 11.02 -15.87
CA ARG A 74 14.26 12.05 -14.86
C ARG A 74 12.96 12.59 -14.25
N PHE A 75 12.95 12.82 -12.94
CA PHE A 75 11.82 13.42 -12.24
C PHE A 75 11.44 14.76 -12.89
N THR A 76 10.19 14.91 -13.30
CA THR A 76 9.68 16.10 -13.99
C THR A 76 8.38 16.57 -13.34
N PHE A 77 8.32 17.82 -12.90
CA PHE A 77 7.11 18.41 -12.33
C PHE A 77 6.17 18.87 -13.44
N TYR A 78 5.00 18.23 -13.55
CA TYR A 78 3.91 18.70 -14.38
C TYR A 78 2.82 19.36 -13.52
N GLN A 79 2.12 20.33 -14.11
CA GLN A 79 1.03 21.04 -13.47
C GLN A 79 -0.28 20.30 -13.78
N VAL A 80 -1.08 20.04 -12.75
CA VAL A 80 -2.34 19.31 -12.92
C VAL A 80 -3.24 20.04 -13.92
N GLY A 81 -3.78 19.30 -14.88
CA GLY A 81 -4.69 19.81 -15.92
C GLY A 81 -4.03 20.21 -17.25
N THR A 82 -2.69 20.18 -17.40
CA THR A 82 -2.09 20.32 -18.74
C THR A 82 -2.12 19.00 -19.52
N PRO A 83 -2.01 19.03 -20.87
CA PRO A 83 -1.95 17.82 -21.69
C PRO A 83 -0.81 16.87 -21.32
N GLU A 84 0.30 17.38 -20.79
CA GLU A 84 1.48 16.64 -20.36
C GLU A 84 1.21 15.89 -19.07
N ALA A 85 0.56 16.56 -18.09
CA ALA A 85 0.10 15.91 -16.87
C ALA A 85 -0.90 14.78 -17.18
N LEU A 86 -1.86 15.02 -18.08
CA LEU A 86 -2.83 14.02 -18.50
C LEU A 86 -2.17 12.81 -19.19
N LYS A 87 -1.16 13.03 -20.05
CA LYS A 87 -0.36 11.95 -20.67
C LYS A 87 0.46 11.16 -19.64
N ALA A 88 0.92 11.82 -18.58
CA ALA A 88 1.63 11.20 -17.47
C ALA A 88 0.70 10.55 -16.41
N GLY A 89 -0.63 10.52 -16.64
CA GLY A 89 -1.61 10.00 -15.68
C GLY A 89 -1.85 10.88 -14.44
N ILE A 90 -1.24 12.07 -14.38
CA ILE A 90 -1.25 12.97 -13.22
C ILE A 90 -2.63 13.66 -13.14
N SER A 91 -3.38 13.29 -12.11
CA SER A 91 -4.71 13.82 -11.77
C SER A 91 -4.72 14.42 -10.36
N GLN A 92 -5.69 15.29 -10.07
CA GLN A 92 -5.77 15.96 -8.77
C GLN A 92 -6.29 14.99 -7.69
N ASN A 93 -5.49 14.74 -6.67
CA ASN A 93 -5.83 13.91 -5.53
C ASN A 93 -5.03 14.36 -4.26
N SER A 94 -5.14 13.62 -3.15
CA SER A 94 -4.48 13.95 -1.89
C SER A 94 -2.96 13.71 -1.88
N SER A 95 -2.43 12.82 -2.72
CA SER A 95 -0.99 12.59 -2.87
C SER A 95 -0.34 13.43 -3.97
N THR A 96 -1.06 14.06 -4.90
CA THR A 96 -0.45 14.80 -6.02
C THR A 96 0.57 15.86 -5.57
N GLY A 97 1.79 15.76 -6.08
CA GLY A 97 2.93 16.61 -5.72
C GLY A 97 3.59 16.26 -4.38
N LEU A 98 3.15 15.23 -3.65
CA LEU A 98 3.68 14.86 -2.34
C LEU A 98 4.98 14.09 -2.49
N ILE A 99 6.05 14.64 -1.91
CA ILE A 99 7.33 13.96 -1.73
C ILE A 99 7.41 13.57 -0.26
N ARG A 100 7.39 12.26 0.00
CA ARG A 100 7.53 11.68 1.34
C ARG A 100 8.81 10.86 1.41
N VAL A 101 9.71 11.20 2.32
CA VAL A 101 10.95 10.46 2.55
C VAL A 101 10.96 9.89 3.95
N LEU A 102 11.14 8.57 4.06
CA LEU A 102 11.34 7.87 5.33
C LEU A 102 12.81 7.47 5.45
N PHE A 103 13.53 8.15 6.35
CA PHE A 103 14.91 7.80 6.71
C PHE A 103 14.90 6.72 7.79
N LYS A 104 15.65 5.64 7.56
CA LYS A 104 15.81 4.49 8.47
C LYS A 104 17.27 4.39 8.91
N PRO A 105 17.65 4.94 10.08
CA PRO A 105 19.01 4.89 10.58
C PRO A 105 19.43 3.49 11.00
N GLU A 106 20.72 3.21 10.84
CA GLU A 106 21.39 1.98 11.28
C GLU A 106 21.28 1.78 12.82
N GLN A 107 21.12 0.53 13.27
CA GLN A 107 21.22 0.17 14.69
C GLN A 107 22.70 0.04 15.07
N ILE A 108 23.22 0.92 15.94
CA ILE A 108 24.60 0.77 16.46
C ILE A 108 24.62 -0.34 17.51
N TYR A 109 25.01 -1.54 17.08
CA TYR A 109 25.51 -2.56 18.00
C TYR A 109 26.94 -2.22 18.44
N LEU A 110 27.22 -2.33 19.74
CA LEU A 110 28.58 -2.20 20.30
C LEU A 110 29.42 -3.48 20.05
N LYS A 111 29.66 -3.74 18.76
CA LYS A 111 30.62 -4.69 18.16
C LYS A 111 30.62 -6.17 18.58
N SER A 112 30.17 -7.02 17.67
CA SER A 112 31.04 -8.02 17.02
C SER A 112 30.54 -8.32 15.60
N ALA A 113 31.38 -8.89 14.73
CA ALA A 113 31.14 -9.01 13.28
C ALA A 113 31.58 -10.40 12.77
N PRO A 114 31.33 -10.76 11.49
CA PRO A 114 30.11 -10.62 10.69
C PRO A 114 29.68 -11.96 10.04
N SER A 115 28.55 -12.00 9.32
CA SER A 115 28.22 -13.06 8.35
C SER A 115 27.26 -12.55 7.27
N ALA A 116 27.38 -13.01 6.02
CA ALA A 116 26.67 -12.46 4.85
C ALA A 116 25.99 -13.53 3.98
N SER A 117 24.85 -13.21 3.36
CA SER A 117 24.20 -14.00 2.29
C SER A 117 23.27 -13.14 1.41
N ARG A 118 22.97 -13.59 0.18
CA ARG A 118 22.32 -12.84 -0.94
C ARG A 118 21.68 -13.88 -1.91
N SER A 119 20.71 -13.67 -2.81
CA SER A 119 19.76 -12.58 -3.21
C SER A 119 18.74 -13.25 -4.21
N PHE A 120 17.72 -12.65 -4.88
CA PHE A 120 17.35 -11.27 -5.24
C PHE A 120 15.83 -10.95 -5.04
N MET A 121 15.02 -10.75 -6.11
CA MET A 121 13.87 -9.81 -6.13
C MET A 121 12.73 -10.15 -7.13
N ALA A 122 11.72 -9.27 -7.22
CA ALA A 122 10.52 -9.33 -8.08
C ALA A 122 10.40 -8.09 -9.03
N GLY A 123 9.21 -7.79 -9.60
CA GLY A 123 8.95 -6.60 -10.44
C GLY A 123 7.44 -6.37 -10.77
N GLY A 124 7.03 -5.26 -11.42
CA GLY A 124 7.82 -4.13 -11.93
C GLY A 124 7.02 -3.02 -12.68
N THR A 125 7.74 -2.23 -13.51
CA THR A 125 7.33 -0.99 -14.29
C THR A 125 7.23 0.33 -13.49
N GLY A 126 7.36 1.54 -14.07
CA GLY A 126 7.80 1.97 -15.43
C GLY A 126 7.40 3.42 -15.78
N LEU A 127 8.30 4.23 -16.39
CA LEU A 127 8.12 5.68 -16.70
C LEU A 127 8.75 6.08 -18.08
N SER A 128 9.34 7.29 -18.23
CA SER A 128 9.89 7.78 -19.52
C SER A 128 11.04 8.80 -19.40
N GLY A 129 12.09 8.62 -20.20
CA GLY A 129 13.24 9.54 -20.37
C GLY A 129 14.58 8.78 -20.48
N HIS A 130 15.72 9.48 -20.39
CA HIS A 130 17.05 8.86 -20.33
C HIS A 130 17.93 9.55 -19.27
N SER A 131 18.76 8.76 -18.58
CA SER A 131 19.75 9.21 -17.61
C SER A 131 20.78 8.11 -17.37
N GLU A 132 22.05 8.52 -17.25
CA GLU A 132 23.23 7.65 -17.13
C GLU A 132 23.59 7.32 -15.66
N GLN A 133 22.77 7.70 -14.68
CA GLN A 133 23.07 7.43 -13.26
C GLN A 133 23.09 5.92 -12.98
N GLU A 134 24.25 5.36 -12.64
CA GLU A 134 24.38 3.95 -12.23
C GLU A 134 23.96 3.73 -10.78
N PHE A 135 23.43 2.53 -10.48
CA PHE A 135 23.06 2.10 -9.13
C PHE A 135 23.66 0.72 -8.84
N ILE A 136 24.22 0.54 -7.65
CA ILE A 136 24.77 -0.74 -7.16
C ILE A 136 23.95 -1.26 -5.98
N THR A 137 23.77 -2.59 -5.91
CA THR A 137 23.10 -3.23 -4.77
C THR A 137 24.07 -3.36 -3.60
N VAL A 138 23.62 -2.99 -2.40
CA VAL A 138 24.37 -3.07 -1.13
C VAL A 138 23.63 -3.99 -0.14
N GLU A 139 24.35 -4.53 0.85
CA GLU A 139 23.77 -5.41 1.88
C GLU A 139 22.82 -4.63 2.80
N ALA A 140 21.77 -5.26 3.33
CA ALA A 140 20.79 -4.57 4.18
C ALA A 140 21.41 -4.06 5.50
N LEU A 141 20.90 -2.94 6.02
CA LEU A 141 21.19 -2.51 7.39
C LEU A 141 20.23 -3.17 8.37
N GLU A 142 20.69 -3.41 9.61
CA GLU A 142 19.78 -3.50 10.76
C GLU A 142 19.41 -2.07 11.18
N TYR A 143 18.15 -1.85 11.55
CA TYR A 143 17.56 -0.52 11.71
C TYR A 143 17.10 -0.28 13.14
N ALA A 144 17.22 0.96 13.63
CA ALA A 144 16.62 1.43 14.88
C ALA A 144 15.24 2.07 14.62
N PRO A 145 14.10 1.39 14.84
CA PRO A 145 12.78 1.90 14.45
C PRO A 145 12.34 3.13 15.26
N GLU A 146 12.84 3.27 16.49
CA GLU A 146 12.65 4.43 17.36
C GLU A 146 13.25 5.72 16.79
N ASP A 147 14.25 5.62 15.91
CA ASP A 147 14.96 6.73 15.28
C ASP A 147 14.41 7.11 13.88
N PHE A 148 13.27 6.53 13.46
CA PHE A 148 12.75 6.75 12.11
C PHE A 148 12.21 8.16 11.91
N VAL A 149 12.64 8.81 10.81
CA VAL A 149 12.30 10.21 10.50
C VAL A 149 11.56 10.27 9.17
N THR A 150 10.31 10.72 9.20
CA THR A 150 9.54 11.04 7.98
C THR A 150 9.61 12.54 7.71
N ILE A 151 10.02 12.94 6.50
CA ILE A 151 9.94 14.32 6.00
C ILE A 151 8.97 14.36 4.81
N ASN A 152 8.03 15.30 4.84
CA ASN A 152 7.02 15.51 3.80
C ASN A 152 7.20 16.90 3.17
N LEU A 153 7.15 16.99 1.84
CA LEU A 153 7.12 18.23 1.07
C LEU A 153 6.02 18.15 0.00
N ARG A 154 5.46 19.28 -0.44
CA ARG A 154 4.51 19.28 -1.58
C ARG A 154 4.90 20.25 -2.69
N LEU A 155 5.08 19.73 -3.90
CA LEU A 155 5.31 20.50 -5.12
C LEU A 155 4.02 21.24 -5.54
N VAL A 156 4.13 22.53 -5.87
CA VAL A 156 3.00 23.37 -6.31
C VAL A 156 3.39 24.31 -7.45
N SER A 157 2.43 24.60 -8.34
CA SER A 157 2.60 25.53 -9.46
C SER A 157 2.55 27.00 -9.03
N LEU A 158 3.40 27.83 -9.62
CA LEU A 158 3.37 29.29 -9.44
C LEU A 158 2.19 29.94 -10.20
N VAL A 159 1.29 30.58 -9.45
CA VAL A 159 0.30 31.59 -9.90
C VAL A 159 0.20 32.65 -8.80
N ASP A 160 0.09 33.94 -9.16
CA ASP A 160 0.29 35.06 -8.23
C ASP A 160 -0.90 35.38 -7.29
N GLU A 161 -0.54 35.64 -6.01
CA GLU A 161 -1.01 36.63 -4.99
C GLU A 161 -2.48 37.16 -4.99
N PRO A 162 -3.03 37.65 -3.83
CA PRO A 162 -2.39 37.92 -2.53
C PRO A 162 -3.09 37.27 -1.30
N ARG A 163 -2.54 37.52 -0.09
CA ARG A 163 -3.03 37.00 1.21
C ARG A 163 -3.94 37.97 1.99
N PRO A 164 -4.61 37.50 3.06
CA PRO A 164 -4.38 38.09 4.39
C PRO A 164 -3.70 37.16 5.40
N LEU A 165 -3.24 37.70 6.53
CA LEU A 165 -2.47 37.01 7.59
C LEU A 165 -3.27 36.93 8.91
N PHE A 166 -3.27 35.76 9.57
CA PHE A 166 -3.39 35.64 11.03
C PHE A 166 -2.57 34.44 11.55
N HIS A 167 -2.32 34.37 12.87
CA HIS A 167 -1.21 33.59 13.44
C HIS A 167 -1.59 32.14 13.81
N SER A 168 -0.87 31.19 13.19
CA SER A 168 -0.82 29.73 13.41
C SER A 168 -2.11 28.90 13.29
N THR A 169 -2.04 27.76 12.58
CA THR A 169 -3.07 26.71 12.56
C THR A 169 -2.53 25.35 12.05
N PRO A 170 -3.25 24.21 12.32
CA PRO A 170 -2.95 22.89 11.77
C PRO A 170 -3.34 22.70 10.28
N ILE A 171 -3.35 21.43 9.82
CA ILE A 171 -3.71 20.96 8.46
C ILE A 171 -4.91 21.73 7.87
N PRO A 172 -4.77 22.42 6.72
CA PRO A 172 -5.85 23.17 6.10
C PRO A 172 -7.02 22.28 5.58
N PRO A 173 -8.28 22.72 5.75
CA PRO A 173 -9.43 22.07 5.12
C PRO A 173 -9.49 22.36 3.60
N ALA A 174 -10.18 21.50 2.85
CA ALA A 174 -10.44 21.73 1.43
C ALA A 174 -11.47 22.84 1.19
N VAL A 175 -11.28 23.63 0.13
CA VAL A 175 -12.28 24.58 -0.37
C VAL A 175 -13.42 23.81 -1.03
N THR A 176 -14.66 24.22 -0.78
CA THR A 176 -15.89 23.54 -1.20
C THR A 176 -16.41 23.98 -2.57
N GLU A 177 -17.43 23.25 -3.04
CA GLU A 177 -18.16 23.42 -4.33
C GLU A 177 -17.40 22.86 -5.55
N GLU A 178 -18.03 22.18 -6.52
CA GLU A 178 -19.45 21.85 -6.72
C GLU A 178 -19.61 20.40 -7.23
N VAL A 179 -20.71 19.70 -6.89
CA VAL A 179 -20.81 18.24 -7.10
C VAL A 179 -21.29 17.87 -8.50
N LYS A 180 -20.39 17.33 -9.33
CA LYS A 180 -20.76 16.44 -10.44
C LYS A 180 -20.72 14.98 -9.97
N VAL A 181 -21.81 14.25 -10.24
CA VAL A 181 -21.97 12.85 -9.82
C VAL A 181 -21.09 11.95 -10.70
N GLN A 182 -19.88 11.66 -10.23
CA GLN A 182 -19.02 10.62 -10.77
C GLN A 182 -19.56 9.24 -10.38
N SER A 183 -19.42 8.24 -11.26
CA SER A 183 -19.90 6.88 -11.02
C SER A 183 -19.34 6.30 -9.72
N GLN A 184 -20.18 5.58 -8.97
CA GLN A 184 -19.74 4.90 -7.75
C GLN A 184 -18.90 3.69 -8.14
N GLN A 185 -17.57 3.85 -8.08
CA GLN A 185 -16.64 2.72 -8.10
C GLN A 185 -16.99 1.77 -6.96
N LYS A 186 -17.20 0.49 -7.30
CA LYS A 186 -17.55 -0.56 -6.36
C LYS A 186 -16.52 -1.67 -6.36
N ALA A 187 -16.39 -2.33 -5.22
CA ALA A 187 -15.61 -3.54 -5.06
C ALA A 187 -16.44 -4.67 -4.43
N MET A 188 -15.95 -5.89 -4.60
CA MET A 188 -16.51 -7.09 -4.00
C MET A 188 -16.27 -7.10 -2.49
N THR A 189 -17.27 -7.54 -1.73
CA THR A 189 -17.13 -7.85 -0.31
C THR A 189 -17.76 -9.18 0.04
N TRP A 190 -17.19 -9.86 1.04
CA TRP A 190 -17.66 -11.14 1.58
C TRP A 190 -18.16 -10.97 3.01
N SER A 191 -18.94 -11.93 3.49
CA SER A 191 -19.38 -12.05 4.88
C SER A 191 -18.94 -13.38 5.50
N ILE A 192 -19.17 -13.57 6.80
CA ILE A 192 -19.00 -14.87 7.47
C ILE A 192 -20.29 -15.66 7.28
N LEU A 193 -20.23 -16.71 6.46
CA LEU A 193 -21.37 -17.58 6.16
C LEU A 193 -21.61 -18.63 7.25
N ASN A 194 -20.56 -19.06 7.96
CA ASN A 194 -20.63 -20.04 9.04
C ASN A 194 -19.40 -19.93 9.97
N ILE A 195 -19.55 -20.34 11.23
CA ILE A 195 -18.45 -20.53 12.19
C ILE A 195 -18.59 -21.92 12.82
N THR A 196 -17.49 -22.64 12.98
CA THR A 196 -17.45 -23.91 13.71
C THR A 196 -16.24 -23.92 14.64
N ILE A 197 -16.46 -24.26 15.91
CA ILE A 197 -15.38 -24.45 16.88
C ILE A 197 -15.08 -25.95 16.96
N LEU A 198 -13.83 -26.33 16.65
CA LEU A 198 -13.34 -27.71 16.72
C LEU A 198 -12.15 -27.73 17.67
N ASP A 199 -12.16 -28.63 18.66
CA ASP A 199 -11.11 -28.76 19.68
C ASP A 199 -10.72 -27.42 20.37
N GLY A 200 -11.72 -26.57 20.62
CA GLY A 200 -11.56 -25.23 21.21
C GLY A 200 -11.06 -24.14 20.25
N LYS A 201 -10.78 -24.49 18.99
CA LYS A 201 -10.24 -23.58 17.98
C LYS A 201 -11.32 -23.13 16.98
N PRO A 202 -11.48 -21.82 16.70
CA PRO A 202 -12.49 -21.33 15.76
C PRO A 202 -12.03 -21.45 14.31
N TYR A 203 -12.94 -21.93 13.46
CA TYR A 203 -12.85 -21.94 12.01
C TYR A 203 -14.06 -21.19 11.44
N ALA A 204 -13.87 -20.45 10.37
CA ALA A 204 -14.96 -19.70 9.73
C ALA A 204 -14.96 -19.88 8.22
N LEU A 205 -16.16 -19.89 7.65
CA LEU A 205 -16.43 -19.92 6.21
C LEU A 205 -16.67 -18.48 5.76
N PHE A 206 -15.69 -17.88 5.09
CA PHE A 206 -15.81 -16.55 4.52
C PHE A 206 -16.26 -16.67 3.07
N GLY A 207 -17.20 -15.84 2.62
CA GLY A 207 -17.77 -16.06 1.30
C GLY A 207 -18.78 -15.06 0.77
N ALA A 208 -19.20 -15.35 -0.46
CA ALA A 208 -20.23 -14.67 -1.20
C ALA A 208 -21.64 -15.03 -0.68
N ASP A 209 -22.38 -13.99 -0.31
CA ASP A 209 -23.79 -14.03 0.05
C ASP A 209 -24.68 -13.44 -1.07
N ALA A 210 -25.96 -13.18 -0.77
CA ALA A 210 -26.92 -12.64 -1.74
C ALA A 210 -26.66 -11.18 -2.18
N VAL A 211 -25.70 -10.49 -1.58
CA VAL A 211 -25.29 -9.12 -1.95
C VAL A 211 -23.97 -9.11 -2.70
N THR A 212 -23.09 -10.09 -2.45
CA THR A 212 -21.75 -10.15 -3.07
C THR A 212 -21.80 -10.20 -4.59
N ASN A 213 -21.01 -9.34 -5.25
CA ASN A 213 -20.92 -9.27 -6.71
C ASN A 213 -19.45 -9.34 -7.18
N PRO A 214 -18.96 -10.51 -7.64
CA PRO A 214 -17.59 -10.67 -8.12
C PRO A 214 -17.32 -10.01 -9.48
N TYR A 215 -18.36 -9.63 -10.24
CA TYR A 215 -18.18 -9.14 -11.63
C TYR A 215 -18.02 -7.62 -11.70
N SER A 216 -18.81 -6.86 -10.94
CA SER A 216 -18.79 -5.38 -10.95
C SER A 216 -18.80 -4.73 -9.57
N GLY A 217 -18.62 -5.52 -8.51
CA GLY A 217 -18.57 -5.05 -7.13
C GLY A 217 -19.96 -4.76 -6.54
N ASP A 218 -20.04 -4.82 -5.22
CA ASP A 218 -21.28 -4.66 -4.46
C ASP A 218 -21.27 -3.37 -3.61
N THR A 219 -20.11 -3.01 -3.06
CA THR A 219 -19.95 -1.96 -2.04
C THR A 219 -19.15 -0.77 -2.57
N ASP A 220 -19.62 0.47 -2.34
CA ASP A 220 -18.90 1.71 -2.75
C ASP A 220 -17.57 1.82 -1.99
N VAL A 221 -16.47 1.98 -2.72
CA VAL A 221 -15.10 2.02 -2.17
C VAL A 221 -14.85 3.17 -1.19
N LYS A 222 -15.73 4.19 -1.13
CA LYS A 222 -15.66 5.25 -0.11
C LYS A 222 -15.98 4.74 1.30
N LEU A 223 -16.63 3.59 1.44
CA LEU A 223 -16.97 3.02 2.74
C LEU A 223 -15.72 2.47 3.45
N VAL A 224 -15.81 2.47 4.78
CA VAL A 224 -14.80 1.92 5.69
C VAL A 224 -15.30 0.56 6.17
N LEU A 225 -14.55 -0.49 5.89
CA LEU A 225 -14.82 -1.87 6.29
C LEU A 225 -13.52 -2.56 6.70
N PRO A 226 -13.55 -3.61 7.52
CA PRO A 226 -12.40 -4.47 7.69
C PRO A 226 -11.97 -5.12 6.36
N MET A 227 -10.69 -5.41 6.22
CA MET A 227 -10.15 -6.22 5.13
C MET A 227 -9.82 -7.62 5.65
N LEU A 228 -10.27 -8.66 4.93
CA LEU A 228 -9.92 -10.04 5.25
C LEU A 228 -8.53 -10.35 4.69
N CYS A 229 -7.66 -10.88 5.55
CA CYS A 229 -6.30 -11.25 5.20
C CYS A 229 -6.07 -12.73 5.47
N ILE A 230 -5.32 -13.40 4.61
CA ILE A 230 -4.99 -14.82 4.74
C ILE A 230 -3.48 -15.05 4.59
N LYS A 231 -2.98 -16.02 5.36
CA LYS A 231 -1.68 -16.66 5.19
C LYS A 231 -1.92 -18.12 4.85
N LYS A 232 -1.65 -18.52 3.60
CA LYS A 232 -1.62 -19.93 3.18
C LYS A 232 -0.47 -20.63 3.91
N MET A 233 -0.75 -21.76 4.58
CA MET A 233 0.22 -22.45 5.45
C MET A 233 0.35 -23.96 5.16
N GLY A 234 -0.45 -24.51 4.24
CA GLY A 234 -0.50 -25.95 3.98
C GLY A 234 -1.09 -26.76 5.15
N LEU A 235 -1.90 -26.14 6.00
CA LEU A 235 -2.52 -26.81 7.14
C LEU A 235 -3.47 -27.94 6.65
N PRO A 236 -3.49 -29.11 7.29
CA PRO A 236 -4.43 -30.18 6.94
C PRO A 236 -5.88 -29.74 7.23
N LYS A 237 -6.85 -30.25 6.45
CA LYS A 237 -8.27 -29.96 6.70
C LYS A 237 -8.69 -30.52 8.07
N PRO A 238 -9.23 -29.70 8.99
CA PRO A 238 -9.76 -30.19 10.26
C PRO A 238 -10.91 -31.18 10.05
N ALA A 239 -10.89 -32.28 10.81
CA ALA A 239 -12.00 -33.23 10.85
C ALA A 239 -13.24 -32.56 11.44
N GLY A 240 -14.41 -32.76 10.82
CA GLY A 240 -15.67 -32.14 11.24
C GLY A 240 -16.03 -30.84 10.54
N LEU A 241 -15.13 -30.22 9.75
CA LEU A 241 -15.54 -29.19 8.80
C LEU A 241 -16.48 -29.77 7.73
N GLN A 242 -17.50 -29.00 7.34
CA GLN A 242 -18.48 -29.39 6.34
C GLN A 242 -17.83 -29.83 5.01
N SER A 243 -18.48 -30.75 4.30
CA SER A 243 -18.06 -31.17 2.96
C SER A 243 -18.23 -30.04 1.95
N SER A 244 -17.34 -29.99 0.96
CA SER A 244 -17.45 -29.06 -0.16
C SER A 244 -18.63 -29.43 -1.07
N THR A 245 -19.18 -28.44 -1.75
CA THR A 245 -20.31 -28.58 -2.69
C THR A 245 -19.97 -27.92 -4.02
N MET A 246 -20.38 -28.55 -5.12
CA MET A 246 -20.19 -27.98 -6.45
C MET A 246 -21.38 -27.09 -6.82
N THR A 247 -21.11 -25.89 -7.31
CA THR A 247 -22.13 -25.00 -7.89
C THR A 247 -22.57 -25.51 -9.27
N ASN A 248 -23.72 -25.04 -9.76
CA ASN A 248 -24.19 -25.33 -11.14
C ASN A 248 -23.18 -24.89 -12.23
N GLY A 249 -22.27 -23.97 -11.91
CA GLY A 249 -21.18 -23.51 -12.80
C GLY A 249 -19.86 -24.27 -12.62
N GLY A 250 -19.81 -25.36 -11.87
CA GLY A 250 -18.61 -26.18 -11.66
C GLY A 250 -17.61 -25.65 -10.62
N ALA A 251 -17.79 -24.43 -10.11
CA ALA A 251 -16.97 -23.90 -9.01
C ALA A 251 -17.31 -24.58 -7.66
N MET A 252 -16.30 -24.78 -6.82
CA MET A 252 -16.39 -25.54 -5.56
C MET A 252 -16.42 -24.64 -4.33
N ARG A 253 -17.52 -24.75 -3.58
CA ARG A 253 -17.77 -24.08 -2.29
C ARG A 253 -17.50 -25.02 -1.12
N GLY A 254 -17.35 -24.49 0.10
CA GLY A 254 -17.04 -25.24 1.32
C GLY A 254 -15.64 -25.88 1.31
N THR A 255 -14.74 -25.42 0.46
CA THR A 255 -13.36 -25.94 0.37
C THR A 255 -12.48 -25.40 1.48
N TRP A 256 -11.36 -26.07 1.77
CA TRP A 256 -10.45 -25.70 2.86
C TRP A 256 -9.27 -24.89 2.34
N SER A 257 -9.04 -23.71 2.88
CA SER A 257 -7.97 -22.83 2.38
C SER A 257 -6.55 -23.32 2.70
N GLY A 258 -6.36 -24.19 3.69
CA GLY A 258 -5.02 -24.53 4.19
C GLY A 258 -4.31 -23.36 4.89
N GLY A 259 -5.04 -22.30 5.28
CA GLY A 259 -4.48 -21.07 5.82
C GLY A 259 -5.14 -20.56 7.09
N LYS A 260 -4.44 -19.62 7.73
CA LYS A 260 -4.93 -18.81 8.86
C LYS A 260 -5.37 -17.45 8.35
N VAL A 261 -6.45 -16.89 8.91
CA VAL A 261 -6.91 -15.52 8.62
C VAL A 261 -6.72 -14.58 9.80
N ILE A 262 -6.56 -13.30 9.46
CA ILE A 262 -6.62 -12.13 10.35
C ILE A 262 -7.44 -11.03 9.66
N VAL A 263 -7.65 -9.93 10.35
CA VAL A 263 -8.38 -8.76 9.84
C VAL A 263 -7.56 -7.49 10.03
N VAL A 264 -7.46 -6.66 8.99
CA VAL A 264 -7.11 -5.23 9.15
C VAL A 264 -8.41 -4.48 9.45
N PRO A 265 -8.55 -3.80 10.60
CA PRO A 265 -9.73 -2.99 10.90
C PRO A 265 -9.75 -1.71 10.05
N ASP A 266 -10.93 -1.12 9.91
CA ASP A 266 -11.15 0.27 9.47
C ASP A 266 -10.47 0.67 8.14
N VAL A 267 -10.47 -0.23 7.16
CA VAL A 267 -9.91 0.03 5.82
C VAL A 267 -10.95 0.73 4.93
N GLN A 268 -10.67 1.96 4.53
CA GLN A 268 -11.44 2.59 3.45
C GLN A 268 -11.07 1.90 2.13
N GLY A 269 -12.05 1.38 1.39
CA GLY A 269 -11.80 0.63 0.14
C GLY A 269 -10.94 1.42 -0.85
N LYS A 270 -11.18 2.73 -0.98
CA LYS A 270 -10.43 3.64 -1.87
C LYS A 270 -8.95 3.81 -1.50
N SER A 271 -8.54 3.42 -0.29
CA SER A 271 -7.12 3.40 0.11
C SER A 271 -6.35 2.20 -0.49
N LEU A 272 -7.07 1.14 -0.88
CA LEU A 272 -6.51 -0.05 -1.50
C LEU A 272 -6.30 0.19 -3.00
N SER A 273 -5.31 1.01 -3.34
CA SER A 273 -5.02 1.45 -4.72
C SER A 273 -4.36 0.37 -5.59
N SER A 274 -3.95 -0.75 -5.01
CA SER A 274 -3.47 -1.94 -5.73
C SER A 274 -3.49 -3.16 -4.80
N GLN A 275 -3.38 -4.37 -5.39
CA GLN A 275 -3.18 -5.60 -4.62
C GLN A 275 -1.95 -5.50 -3.70
N MET A 276 -0.84 -4.92 -4.17
CA MET A 276 0.37 -4.75 -3.36
C MET A 276 0.14 -3.90 -2.11
N VAL A 277 -0.73 -2.89 -2.17
CA VAL A 277 -1.09 -2.06 -1.01
C VAL A 277 -1.96 -2.84 -0.02
N ALA A 278 -2.91 -3.63 -0.51
CA ALA A 278 -3.73 -4.50 0.33
C ALA A 278 -2.90 -5.59 1.02
N ASP A 279 -2.03 -6.24 0.26
CA ASP A 279 -1.12 -7.28 0.75
C ASP A 279 -0.13 -6.72 1.77
N LEU A 280 0.39 -5.50 1.56
CA LEU A 280 1.25 -4.82 2.54
C LEU A 280 0.52 -4.50 3.85
N GLN A 281 -0.73 -4.02 3.80
CA GLN A 281 -1.52 -3.79 5.02
C GLN A 281 -1.76 -5.10 5.79
N CYS A 282 -2.11 -6.18 5.07
CA CYS A 282 -2.25 -7.52 5.66
C CYS A 282 -0.96 -8.02 6.31
N ARG A 283 0.18 -7.86 5.63
CA ARG A 283 1.51 -8.21 6.15
C ARG A 283 1.85 -7.46 7.44
N LEU A 284 1.68 -6.14 7.45
CA LEU A 284 1.97 -5.30 8.62
C LEU A 284 1.03 -5.63 9.80
N GLN A 285 -0.23 -5.93 9.52
CA GLN A 285 -1.18 -6.36 10.55
C GLN A 285 -0.83 -7.75 11.12
N GLY A 286 -0.38 -8.70 10.30
CA GLY A 286 0.08 -10.02 10.76
C GLY A 286 1.28 -9.94 11.70
N LEU A 287 2.26 -9.11 11.34
CA LEU A 287 3.41 -8.79 12.19
C LEU A 287 2.97 -8.12 13.50
N LYS A 288 1.98 -7.21 13.44
CA LYS A 288 1.46 -6.47 14.61
C LYS A 288 0.66 -7.34 15.58
N VAL A 289 -0.22 -8.22 15.11
CA VAL A 289 -1.19 -8.94 15.96
C VAL A 289 -0.84 -10.40 16.24
N LEU A 290 0.04 -11.02 15.44
CA LEU A 290 0.52 -12.39 15.65
C LEU A 290 2.06 -12.52 15.70
N GLY A 291 2.81 -11.47 15.36
CA GLY A 291 4.26 -11.58 15.11
C GLY A 291 4.59 -12.34 13.82
N GLU A 292 3.63 -12.50 12.91
CA GLU A 292 3.73 -13.39 11.74
C GLU A 292 3.73 -12.63 10.40
N ASP A 293 4.80 -12.79 9.62
CA ASP A 293 4.84 -12.40 8.20
C ASP A 293 4.07 -13.42 7.31
N GLY A 294 3.83 -13.07 6.05
CA GLY A 294 3.23 -13.96 5.03
C GLY A 294 1.72 -13.82 4.86
N PHE A 295 1.09 -12.84 5.52
CA PHE A 295 -0.31 -12.48 5.27
C PHE A 295 -0.46 -11.57 4.06
N ARG A 296 -1.47 -11.83 3.24
CA ARG A 296 -1.90 -11.00 2.11
C ARG A 296 -3.43 -10.84 2.09
N MET A 297 -3.98 -10.01 1.21
CA MET A 297 -5.43 -9.88 1.08
C MET A 297 -6.04 -11.22 0.65
N ALA A 298 -7.16 -11.62 1.26
CA ALA A 298 -7.88 -12.83 0.88
C ALA A 298 -8.52 -12.68 -0.50
N GLU A 299 -8.44 -13.76 -1.29
CA GLU A 299 -8.75 -13.78 -2.72
C GLU A 299 -9.88 -14.80 -3.02
N PHE A 300 -10.68 -14.55 -4.05
CA PHE A 300 -11.88 -15.32 -4.36
C PHE A 300 -11.62 -16.84 -4.52
N HIS A 301 -10.44 -17.23 -5.02
CA HIS A 301 -10.05 -18.62 -5.25
C HIS A 301 -9.11 -19.19 -4.17
N ASP A 302 -9.12 -18.64 -2.95
CA ASP A 302 -8.29 -19.10 -1.82
C ASP A 302 -8.75 -20.39 -1.14
N GLY A 303 -9.73 -21.09 -1.70
CA GLY A 303 -10.06 -22.45 -1.30
C GLY A 303 -8.98 -23.48 -1.66
N ASP A 304 -9.40 -24.74 -1.68
CA ASP A 304 -8.55 -25.87 -2.08
C ASP A 304 -8.61 -26.09 -3.59
N ARG A 305 -7.46 -26.00 -4.27
CA ARG A 305 -7.36 -26.24 -5.72
C ARG A 305 -7.26 -27.73 -6.08
N GLU A 306 -6.88 -28.60 -5.13
CA GLU A 306 -6.94 -30.06 -5.33
C GLU A 306 -8.39 -30.56 -5.29
N ALA A 307 -9.29 -29.83 -4.60
CA ALA A 307 -10.73 -30.06 -4.64
C ALA A 307 -11.42 -29.59 -5.95
N GLY A 308 -10.71 -28.90 -6.85
CA GLY A 308 -11.23 -28.40 -8.13
C GLY A 308 -11.12 -26.88 -8.29
N ILE A 309 -12.03 -26.28 -9.06
CA ILE A 309 -12.09 -24.81 -9.22
C ILE A 309 -12.70 -24.20 -7.95
N ALA A 310 -11.90 -24.04 -6.89
CA ALA A 310 -12.32 -23.30 -5.69
C ALA A 310 -12.79 -21.89 -6.05
N GLY A 311 -13.86 -21.43 -5.42
CA GLY A 311 -14.40 -20.08 -5.62
C GLY A 311 -15.65 -19.83 -4.79
N TRP A 312 -16.08 -18.57 -4.73
CA TRP A 312 -17.23 -18.07 -3.96
C TRP A 312 -17.11 -18.12 -2.44
N ASP A 313 -16.43 -19.11 -1.84
CA ASP A 313 -16.12 -19.15 -0.41
C ASP A 313 -14.95 -20.09 -0.06
N PHE A 314 -14.39 -19.94 1.14
CA PHE A 314 -13.45 -20.89 1.74
C PHE A 314 -13.55 -20.96 3.27
N TRP A 315 -13.26 -22.14 3.84
CA TRP A 315 -12.98 -22.30 5.26
C TRP A 315 -11.54 -21.91 5.59
N ALA A 316 -11.32 -21.21 6.69
CA ALA A 316 -9.98 -20.90 7.22
C ALA A 316 -9.89 -21.06 8.74
N ASP A 317 -8.66 -21.21 9.23
CA ASP A 317 -8.33 -21.08 10.65
C ASP A 317 -8.52 -19.62 11.07
N ALA A 318 -9.53 -19.37 11.89
CA ALA A 318 -9.96 -18.03 12.28
C ALA A 318 -9.47 -17.63 13.69
N SER A 319 -8.51 -18.37 14.26
CA SER A 319 -7.93 -18.09 15.58
C SER A 319 -7.19 -16.75 15.69
N GLY A 320 -6.86 -16.11 14.56
CA GLY A 320 -6.28 -14.77 14.50
C GLY A 320 -7.29 -13.62 14.54
N ILE A 321 -8.57 -13.87 14.87
CA ILE A 321 -9.65 -12.86 14.89
C ILE A 321 -10.38 -12.94 16.23
N GLU A 322 -10.12 -11.97 17.12
CA GLU A 322 -10.63 -11.96 18.51
C GLU A 322 -12.17 -11.86 18.63
N MET A 323 -12.85 -11.30 17.61
CA MET A 323 -14.30 -11.18 17.57
C MET A 323 -14.84 -11.51 16.17
N LEU A 324 -15.17 -12.78 15.95
CA LEU A 324 -15.95 -13.21 14.79
C LEU A 324 -17.45 -12.98 15.04
N LYS A 325 -18.16 -12.41 14.07
CA LYS A 325 -19.63 -12.22 14.10
C LYS A 325 -20.24 -12.76 12.81
N ILE A 326 -21.34 -13.50 12.92
CA ILE A 326 -22.03 -14.13 11.78
C ILE A 326 -22.97 -13.15 11.05
N SER A 327 -23.37 -12.04 11.70
CA SER A 327 -24.20 -11.00 11.09
C SER A 327 -23.43 -9.70 10.85
N ASP A 328 -23.95 -8.94 9.88
CA ASP A 328 -23.70 -7.51 9.61
C ASP A 328 -22.27 -7.10 9.18
N GLN A 329 -21.25 -7.90 9.51
CA GLN A 329 -19.87 -7.61 9.13
C GLN A 329 -19.56 -8.08 7.70
N ARG A 330 -19.30 -7.12 6.81
CA ARG A 330 -18.71 -7.35 5.49
C ARG A 330 -17.21 -7.05 5.51
N TYR A 331 -16.45 -7.71 4.65
CA TYR A 331 -15.00 -7.63 4.52
C TYR A 331 -14.59 -7.31 3.09
N TRP A 332 -13.61 -6.44 2.89
CA TRP A 332 -12.91 -6.33 1.61
C TRP A 332 -12.15 -7.63 1.31
N VAL A 333 -12.29 -8.11 0.08
CA VAL A 333 -11.64 -9.29 -0.51
C VAL A 333 -11.25 -8.96 -1.96
N SER A 334 -10.29 -9.70 -2.52
CA SER A 334 -9.85 -9.55 -3.91
C SER A 334 -10.37 -10.66 -4.83
N ILE A 335 -10.30 -10.42 -6.13
CA ILE A 335 -10.59 -11.41 -7.18
C ILE A 335 -9.62 -11.21 -8.34
N ASN A 336 -8.90 -12.25 -8.75
CA ASN A 336 -7.80 -12.11 -9.71
C ASN A 336 -8.23 -12.11 -11.20
N ASP A 337 -9.44 -12.59 -11.53
CA ASP A 337 -9.94 -12.72 -12.90
C ASP A 337 -11.06 -11.74 -13.27
N GLN A 338 -11.54 -10.91 -12.33
CA GLN A 338 -12.64 -9.95 -12.52
C GLN A 338 -12.26 -8.52 -12.06
N PRO A 339 -12.91 -7.46 -12.58
CA PRO A 339 -12.59 -6.08 -12.23
C PRO A 339 -13.17 -5.60 -10.88
N ALA A 340 -13.83 -6.45 -10.10
CA ALA A 340 -14.51 -6.07 -8.84
C ALA A 340 -13.55 -5.85 -7.64
N ASN A 341 -12.32 -5.38 -7.87
CA ASN A 341 -11.39 -5.04 -6.80
C ASN A 341 -11.51 -3.55 -6.40
N PRO A 342 -11.07 -3.13 -5.21
CA PRO A 342 -11.02 -1.71 -4.83
C PRO A 342 -10.15 -0.83 -5.74
N TRP A 343 -9.12 -1.44 -6.36
CA TRP A 343 -8.27 -0.85 -7.39
C TRP A 343 -8.77 -1.11 -8.83
N GLY A 344 -9.90 -1.78 -8.99
CA GLY A 344 -10.47 -2.10 -10.29
C GLY A 344 -11.21 -0.92 -10.90
N CYS A 345 -10.97 -0.67 -12.18
CA CYS A 345 -11.76 0.26 -12.98
C CYS A 345 -13.00 -0.45 -13.52
N SER A 346 -14.19 -0.10 -13.00
CA SER A 346 -15.46 -0.56 -13.55
C SER A 346 -15.70 0.08 -14.93
N THR A 347 -15.36 -0.63 -16.01
CA THR A 347 -15.82 -0.26 -17.36
C THR A 347 -17.30 -0.55 -17.47
N ILE A 348 -18.11 0.50 -17.61
CA ILE A 348 -19.55 0.47 -17.91
C ILE A 348 -19.72 0.69 -19.41
#